data_AF-A0AA37IHF2-F1
#
_entry.id   AF-A0AA37IHF2-F1
#
_cell.length_a   1.000
_cell.length_b   1.000
_cell.length_c   1.000
_cell.angle_alpha   90.00
_cell.angle_beta   90.00
_cell.angle_gamma   90.00
#
_symmetry.space_group_name_H-M   'P 1'
#
loop_
_entity.id
_entity.type
_entity.pdbx_description
1 polymer ?
#
loop_
_entity_poly.entity_id
_entity_poly.type
_entity_poly.pdbx_seq_one_letter_code
_entity_poly.pdbx_strand_id
1 'polypeptide(L)'
;MGTPIEKSEKAQRKQKTAKREWDEGELFVRLWVQALCIYLAVFVTIGWLYYVLSIDWRQFGTFLWRAIVSLKCDKFLAFYVPTISDAPAPIDRQSLFPMAIVSLLVTSFAAAPYIDFMDRGWFVRRNEIADSMSTTALSSYFSNFCKHLDLEIEPKANLTSVEKFYLIYREHYGLHPFGISWSLLIAVIADAGVVAGYMVMDKKIVVPSDIGLCALSGAYLFAVGDGVFRMHKRTLNVADTYWYALRIIVALPVGLVLGDRKAAFAVGLLPVEVFLNLFIYLANRLIGRKAEKEKPDAIKNLSGVTTPLAITLESEGVNSIEQLAVMDPIIVAIRTGLPFRLVIRLCSKALVWQYIRDSTSKLESIGLVDAKSVAKLPRDYETDTPGAVAGEKAAQSKPKMEADAVLATAALRLFPDIKDKDGALKNTLHVFRLVRDEYDVFLAHVDSYADEAPVEGKAADSTGAVQSG
;
A
#
# COMPACT_ATOMS: atom_id res chain seq x y z
N MET A 1 -37.37 -7.36 55.43
CA MET A 1 -36.07 -7.84 55.96
C MET A 1 -35.88 -9.28 55.49
N GLY A 2 -35.00 -9.51 54.52
CA GLY A 2 -34.76 -10.87 54.00
C GLY A 2 -34.27 -11.79 55.11
N THR A 3 -34.79 -13.03 55.15
CA THR A 3 -34.40 -14.03 56.15
C THR A 3 -32.90 -14.34 56.03
N PRO A 4 -32.23 -14.77 57.12
CA PRO A 4 -30.80 -15.06 57.10
C PRO A 4 -30.37 -16.01 55.97
N ILE A 5 -31.27 -16.90 55.55
CA ILE A 5 -31.08 -17.88 54.47
C ILE A 5 -31.01 -17.19 53.10
N GLU A 6 -31.85 -16.19 52.85
CA GLU A 6 -31.85 -15.48 51.56
C GLU A 6 -30.58 -14.63 51.36
N LYS A 7 -29.99 -14.14 52.46
CA LYS A 7 -28.71 -13.43 52.43
C LYS A 7 -27.54 -14.36 52.13
N SER A 8 -27.55 -15.60 52.65
CA SER A 8 -26.47 -16.56 52.39
C SER A 8 -26.49 -17.08 50.95
N GLU A 9 -27.67 -17.33 50.37
CA GLU A 9 -27.78 -17.73 48.96
C GLU A 9 -27.34 -16.63 48.00
N LYS A 10 -27.70 -15.37 48.26
CA LYS A 10 -27.25 -14.23 47.44
C LYS A 10 -25.73 -14.04 47.50
N ALA A 11 -25.13 -14.26 48.68
CA ALA A 11 -23.67 -14.23 48.84
C ALA A 11 -22.99 -15.36 48.06
N GLN A 12 -23.52 -16.58 48.13
CA GLN A 12 -22.99 -17.73 47.37
C GLN A 12 -23.13 -17.54 45.85
N ARG A 13 -24.24 -16.97 45.37
CA ARG A 13 -24.41 -16.67 43.94
C ARG A 13 -23.41 -15.63 43.46
N LYS A 14 -23.21 -14.53 44.22
CA LYS A 14 -22.20 -13.51 43.91
C LYS A 14 -20.78 -14.09 43.88
N GLN A 15 -20.46 -14.97 44.82
CA GLN A 15 -19.15 -15.61 44.89
C GLN A 15 -18.93 -16.58 43.72
N LYS A 16 -19.97 -17.29 43.26
CA LYS A 16 -19.90 -18.14 42.06
C LYS A 16 -19.72 -17.33 40.76
N THR A 17 -20.41 -16.21 40.59
CA THR A 17 -20.23 -15.34 39.41
C THR A 17 -18.84 -14.71 39.40
N ALA A 18 -18.36 -14.19 40.53
CA ALA A 18 -17.02 -13.59 40.62
C ALA A 18 -15.91 -14.61 40.35
N LYS A 19 -16.09 -15.87 40.79
CA LYS A 19 -15.16 -16.95 40.47
C LYS A 19 -15.15 -17.28 38.97
N ARG A 20 -16.31 -17.31 38.32
CA ARG A 20 -16.43 -17.55 36.88
C ARG A 20 -15.75 -16.47 36.06
N GLU A 21 -15.95 -15.19 36.42
CA GLU A 21 -15.30 -14.05 35.77
C GLU A 21 -13.78 -14.08 35.94
N TRP A 22 -13.29 -14.50 37.11
CA TRP A 22 -11.87 -14.65 37.38
C TRP A 22 -11.24 -15.81 36.58
N ASP A 23 -11.92 -16.96 36.51
CA ASP A 23 -11.48 -18.12 35.73
C ASP A 23 -11.47 -17.82 34.21
N GLU A 24 -12.43 -17.03 33.69
CA GLU A 24 -12.46 -16.55 32.30
C GLU A 24 -11.32 -15.57 31.99
N GLY A 25 -11.00 -14.67 32.94
CA GLY A 25 -9.86 -13.77 32.83
C GLY A 25 -8.51 -14.51 32.81
N GLU A 26 -8.36 -15.55 33.64
CA GLU A 26 -7.15 -16.38 33.67
C GLU A 26 -6.99 -17.17 32.35
N LEU A 27 -8.08 -17.69 31.80
CA LEU A 27 -8.08 -18.37 30.49
C LEU A 27 -7.64 -17.42 29.37
N PHE A 28 -8.13 -16.17 29.38
CA PHE A 28 -7.74 -15.15 28.41
C PHE A 28 -6.23 -14.83 28.48
N VAL A 29 -5.68 -14.66 29.69
CA VAL A 29 -4.24 -14.42 29.90
C VAL A 29 -3.41 -15.62 29.42
N ARG A 30 -3.84 -16.85 29.72
CA ARG A 30 -3.14 -18.07 29.26
C ARG A 30 -3.13 -18.20 27.73
N LEU A 31 -4.25 -17.91 27.07
CA LEU A 31 -4.33 -17.90 25.60
C LEU A 31 -3.45 -16.82 24.98
N TRP A 32 -3.35 -15.64 25.60
CA TRP A 32 -2.46 -14.57 25.15
C TRP A 32 -0.97 -14.93 25.32
N VAL A 33 -0.60 -15.54 26.44
CA VAL A 33 0.78 -16.01 26.67
C VAL A 33 1.15 -17.13 25.70
N GLN A 34 0.24 -18.06 25.42
CA GLN A 34 0.47 -19.10 24.40
C GLN A 34 0.59 -18.50 23.00
N ALA A 35 -0.28 -17.55 22.63
CA ALA A 35 -0.17 -16.83 21.37
C ALA A 35 1.17 -16.08 21.26
N LEU A 36 1.64 -15.44 22.35
CA LEU A 36 2.94 -14.76 22.39
C LEU A 36 4.11 -15.75 22.24
N CYS A 37 4.05 -16.91 22.88
CA CYS A 37 5.06 -17.97 22.73
C CYS A 37 5.10 -18.55 21.32
N ILE A 38 3.94 -18.77 20.69
CA ILE A 38 3.83 -19.17 19.29
C ILE A 38 4.41 -18.05 18.40
N TYR A 39 4.08 -16.78 18.67
CA TYR A 39 4.61 -15.64 17.94
C TYR A 39 6.14 -15.56 18.04
N LEU A 40 6.72 -15.80 19.22
CA LEU A 40 8.18 -15.86 19.42
C LEU A 40 8.81 -17.05 18.69
N ALA A 41 8.19 -18.23 18.71
CA ALA A 41 8.66 -19.38 17.96
C ALA A 41 8.61 -19.14 16.45
N VAL A 42 7.51 -18.57 15.95
CA VAL A 42 7.37 -18.11 14.58
C VAL A 42 8.43 -17.07 14.25
N PHE A 43 8.72 -16.11 15.14
CA PHE A 43 9.77 -15.11 14.93
C PHE A 43 11.17 -15.72 14.84
N VAL A 44 11.48 -16.73 15.66
CA VAL A 44 12.73 -17.52 15.56
C VAL A 44 12.76 -18.32 14.26
N THR A 45 11.63 -18.88 13.84
CA THR A 45 11.52 -19.65 12.60
C THR A 45 11.64 -18.75 11.37
N ILE A 46 11.07 -17.54 11.41
CA ILE A 46 11.19 -16.49 10.39
C ILE A 46 12.62 -15.93 10.38
N GLY A 47 13.26 -15.72 11.53
CA GLY A 47 14.67 -15.31 11.60
C GLY A 47 15.60 -16.37 11.00
N TRP A 48 15.29 -17.65 11.22
CA TRP A 48 15.98 -18.77 10.57
C TRP A 48 15.66 -18.85 9.07
N LEU A 49 14.40 -18.68 8.66
CA LEU A 49 13.99 -18.62 7.25
C LEU A 49 14.62 -17.44 6.52
N TYR A 50 14.76 -16.29 7.18
CA TYR A 50 15.42 -15.10 6.67
C TYR A 50 16.92 -15.35 6.45
N TYR A 51 17.58 -16.04 7.40
CA TYR A 51 18.95 -16.53 7.22
C TYR A 51 19.05 -17.49 6.03
N VAL A 52 18.06 -18.36 5.82
CA VAL A 52 17.99 -19.27 4.66
C VAL A 52 17.64 -18.55 3.35
N LEU A 53 16.80 -17.52 3.35
CA LEU A 53 16.39 -16.73 2.18
C LEU A 53 17.49 -15.77 1.70
N SER A 54 18.54 -15.57 2.49
CA SER A 54 19.78 -14.94 2.00
C SER A 54 20.59 -15.84 1.05
N ILE A 55 20.19 -17.11 0.90
CA ILE A 55 20.76 -18.10 -0.02
C ILE A 55 19.91 -18.16 -1.29
N ASP A 56 20.58 -18.31 -2.44
CA ASP A 56 20.02 -18.39 -3.80
C ASP A 56 18.67 -19.15 -3.89
N TRP A 57 17.63 -18.50 -4.41
CA TRP A 57 16.24 -19.00 -4.46
C TRP A 57 16.08 -20.36 -5.17
N ARG A 58 17.00 -20.73 -6.06
CA ARG A 58 17.05 -22.06 -6.69
C ARG A 58 17.38 -23.17 -5.68
N GLN A 59 18.17 -22.87 -4.66
CA GLN A 59 18.44 -23.78 -3.55
C GLN A 59 17.29 -23.82 -2.55
N PHE A 60 16.53 -22.73 -2.40
CA PHE A 60 15.36 -22.71 -1.52
C PHE A 60 14.29 -23.73 -1.93
N GLY A 61 13.98 -23.87 -3.23
CA GLY A 61 13.01 -24.87 -3.69
C GLY A 61 13.44 -26.32 -3.42
N THR A 62 14.72 -26.63 -3.64
CA THR A 62 15.28 -27.96 -3.34
C THR A 62 15.42 -28.20 -1.84
N PHE A 63 15.70 -27.16 -1.06
CA PHE A 63 15.72 -27.20 0.39
C PHE A 63 14.33 -27.37 0.99
N LEU A 64 13.31 -26.64 0.52
CA LEU A 64 11.93 -26.78 0.97
C LEU A 64 11.42 -28.19 0.67
N TRP A 65 11.70 -28.72 -0.52
CA TRP A 65 11.42 -30.12 -0.85
C TRP A 65 12.13 -31.10 0.10
N ARG A 66 13.43 -30.90 0.38
CA ARG A 66 14.18 -31.72 1.33
C ARG A 66 13.69 -31.56 2.76
N ALA A 67 13.27 -30.37 3.18
CA ALA A 67 12.75 -30.08 4.52
C ALA A 67 11.37 -30.71 4.71
N ILE A 68 10.49 -30.62 3.71
CA ILE A 68 9.20 -31.32 3.68
C ILE A 68 9.41 -32.84 3.75
N VAL A 69 10.38 -33.38 3.00
CA VAL A 69 10.72 -34.81 3.02
C VAL A 69 11.45 -35.23 4.32
N SER A 70 12.19 -34.30 4.96
CA SER A 70 12.99 -34.53 6.16
C SER A 70 12.25 -34.23 7.47
N LEU A 71 11.09 -33.57 7.43
CA LEU A 71 10.26 -33.26 8.59
C LEU A 71 9.70 -34.58 9.13
N LYS A 72 10.48 -35.26 9.97
CA LYS A 72 9.96 -36.25 10.91
C LYS A 72 8.98 -35.53 11.82
N CYS A 73 7.69 -35.66 11.50
CA CYS A 73 6.56 -35.00 12.17
C CYS A 73 6.66 -35.05 13.71
N ASP A 74 7.30 -36.09 14.27
CA ASP A 74 7.47 -36.32 15.70
C ASP A 74 8.12 -35.14 16.47
N LYS A 75 9.09 -34.42 15.89
CA LYS A 75 9.78 -33.31 16.59
C LYS A 75 9.03 -31.99 16.52
N PHE A 76 8.35 -31.72 15.41
CA PHE A 76 7.52 -30.52 15.25
C PHE A 76 6.28 -30.58 16.16
N LEU A 77 5.68 -31.77 16.29
CA LEU A 77 4.57 -32.02 17.21
C LEU A 77 4.97 -31.91 18.69
N ALA A 78 6.16 -32.36 19.08
CA ALA A 78 6.66 -32.23 20.45
C ALA A 78 6.86 -30.76 20.89
N PHE A 79 7.07 -29.85 19.94
CA PHE A 79 7.28 -28.42 20.22
C PHE A 79 5.96 -27.64 20.37
N TYR A 80 4.89 -28.04 19.67
CA TYR A 80 3.56 -27.41 19.77
C TYR A 80 2.68 -27.97 20.89
N VAL A 81 2.97 -29.18 21.38
CA VAL A 81 2.16 -29.91 22.38
C VAL A 81 2.80 -30.01 23.79
N PRO A 82 3.65 -29.07 24.30
CA PRO A 82 4.06 -29.15 25.69
C PRO A 82 2.97 -28.51 26.56
N THR A 83 2.46 -29.25 27.56
CA THR A 83 1.60 -28.80 28.69
C THR A 83 0.07 -28.87 28.56
N ILE A 84 -0.49 -29.96 28.02
CA ILE A 84 -1.82 -30.41 28.45
C ILE A 84 -1.61 -31.74 29.19
N SER A 85 -1.38 -31.70 30.51
CA SER A 85 -1.17 -32.91 31.32
C SER A 85 -2.43 -33.76 31.49
N ASP A 86 -3.59 -33.24 31.07
CA ASP A 86 -4.89 -33.92 31.10
C ASP A 86 -5.36 -34.31 29.68
N ALA A 87 -4.42 -34.65 28.79
CA ALA A 87 -4.66 -34.75 27.36
C ALA A 87 -5.86 -35.67 27.03
N PRO A 88 -6.83 -35.20 26.21
CA PRO A 88 -7.81 -36.08 25.59
C PRO A 88 -7.09 -37.18 24.79
N ALA A 89 -7.79 -38.29 24.53
CA ALA A 89 -7.27 -39.49 23.88
C ALA A 89 -6.24 -39.21 22.77
N PRO A 90 -5.17 -40.03 22.63
CA PRO A 90 -4.10 -39.79 21.67
C PRO A 90 -4.68 -39.48 20.29
N ILE A 91 -4.32 -38.31 19.76
CA ILE A 91 -4.74 -37.88 18.42
C ILE A 91 -4.31 -38.97 17.44
N ASP A 92 -5.28 -39.54 16.72
CA ASP A 92 -5.01 -40.59 15.74
C ASP A 92 -4.07 -40.04 14.66
N ARG A 93 -2.89 -40.65 14.52
CA ARG A 93 -1.89 -40.26 13.52
C ARG A 93 -2.47 -40.22 12.10
N GLN A 94 -3.49 -41.02 11.81
CA GLN A 94 -4.15 -41.03 10.50
C GLN A 94 -4.85 -39.70 10.17
N SER A 95 -5.28 -38.95 11.19
CA SER A 95 -5.95 -37.66 11.00
C SER A 95 -4.98 -36.48 10.82
N LEU A 96 -3.75 -36.58 11.33
CA LEU A 96 -2.74 -35.52 11.23
C LEU A 96 -2.25 -35.30 9.80
N PHE A 97 -2.12 -36.37 9.03
CA PHE A 97 -1.64 -36.32 7.66
C PHE A 97 -2.53 -35.50 6.70
N PRO A 98 -3.85 -35.74 6.58
CA PRO A 98 -4.70 -34.93 5.71
C PRO A 98 -4.76 -33.46 6.16
N MET A 99 -4.68 -33.18 7.47
CA MET A 99 -4.64 -31.79 7.96
C MET A 99 -3.35 -31.08 7.54
N ALA A 100 -2.20 -31.75 7.65
CA ALA A 100 -0.94 -31.20 7.18
C ALA A 100 -0.97 -30.91 5.67
N ILE A 101 -1.55 -31.80 4.87
CA ILE A 101 -1.73 -31.59 3.42
C ILE A 101 -2.62 -30.38 3.15
N VAL A 102 -3.78 -30.28 3.80
CA VAL A 102 -4.70 -29.16 3.59
C VAL A 102 -4.05 -27.84 4.00
N SER A 103 -3.39 -27.79 5.16
CA SER A 103 -2.68 -26.59 5.61
C SER A 103 -1.58 -26.18 4.64
N LEU A 104 -0.80 -27.15 4.13
CA LEU A 104 0.24 -26.91 3.12
C LEU A 104 -0.37 -26.36 1.82
N LEU A 105 -1.46 -26.93 1.33
CA LEU A 105 -2.14 -26.46 0.12
C LEU A 105 -2.67 -25.03 0.31
N VAL A 106 -3.40 -24.77 1.39
CA VAL A 106 -3.97 -23.45 1.72
C VAL A 106 -2.86 -22.40 1.82
N THR A 107 -1.76 -22.72 2.48
CA THR A 107 -0.59 -21.84 2.60
C THR A 107 0.08 -21.61 1.24
N SER A 108 0.20 -22.64 0.40
CA SER A 108 0.79 -22.53 -0.95
C SER A 108 -0.05 -21.64 -1.87
N PHE A 109 -1.38 -21.79 -1.84
CA PHE A 109 -2.29 -20.92 -2.60
C PHE A 109 -2.21 -19.47 -2.15
N ALA A 110 -2.09 -19.23 -0.84
CA ALA A 110 -1.89 -17.89 -0.33
C ALA A 110 -0.53 -17.32 -0.71
N ALA A 111 0.53 -18.12 -0.75
CA ALA A 111 1.88 -17.66 -1.09
C ALA A 111 2.05 -17.31 -2.58
N ALA A 112 1.36 -18.02 -3.48
CA ALA A 112 1.53 -17.91 -4.93
C ALA A 112 1.53 -16.47 -5.50
N PRO A 113 0.56 -15.58 -5.22
CA PRO A 113 0.56 -14.22 -5.79
C PRO A 113 1.75 -13.38 -5.32
N TYR A 114 2.21 -13.59 -4.08
CA TYR A 114 3.35 -12.85 -3.54
C TYR A 114 4.68 -13.32 -4.14
N ILE A 115 4.80 -14.62 -4.45
CA ILE A 115 5.97 -15.17 -5.13
C ILE A 115 6.10 -14.56 -6.54
N ASP A 116 5.01 -14.49 -7.32
CA ASP A 116 5.06 -13.88 -8.65
C ASP A 116 5.34 -12.36 -8.57
N PHE A 117 4.81 -11.68 -7.55
CA PHE A 117 5.16 -10.29 -7.30
C PHE A 117 6.65 -10.10 -6.99
N MET A 118 7.25 -10.95 -6.15
CA MET A 118 8.69 -10.88 -5.83
C MET A 118 9.57 -11.22 -7.04
N ASP A 119 9.17 -12.19 -7.87
CA ASP A 119 9.92 -12.62 -9.05
C ASP A 119 9.86 -11.58 -10.18
N ARG A 120 8.68 -10.99 -10.42
CA ARG A 120 8.43 -10.15 -11.61
C ARG A 120 7.88 -8.79 -11.28
N GLY A 121 6.82 -8.74 -10.47
CA GLY A 121 6.07 -7.51 -10.18
C GLY A 121 6.96 -6.38 -9.66
N TRP A 122 7.86 -6.70 -8.73
CA TRP A 122 8.79 -5.75 -8.13
C TRP A 122 9.75 -5.12 -9.15
N PHE A 123 10.37 -5.94 -10.01
CA PHE A 123 11.32 -5.47 -11.02
C PHE A 123 10.63 -4.66 -12.11
N VAL A 124 9.45 -5.12 -12.56
CA VAL A 124 8.65 -4.39 -13.54
C VAL A 124 8.29 -3.01 -13.02
N ARG A 125 7.92 -2.91 -11.74
CA ARG A 125 7.56 -1.64 -11.13
C ARG A 125 8.75 -0.68 -11.00
N ARG A 126 9.89 -1.19 -10.55
CA ARG A 126 11.13 -0.43 -10.46
C ARG A 126 11.55 0.11 -11.83
N ASN A 127 11.51 -0.74 -12.85
CA ASN A 127 11.88 -0.36 -14.20
C ASN A 127 10.85 0.60 -14.81
N GLU A 128 9.54 0.43 -14.56
CA GLU A 128 8.51 1.39 -15.00
C GLU A 128 8.81 2.82 -14.52
N ILE A 129 9.20 2.97 -13.25
CA ILE A 129 9.57 4.27 -12.68
C ILE A 129 10.88 4.77 -13.29
N ALA A 130 11.92 3.93 -13.35
CA ALA A 130 13.21 4.32 -13.92
C ALA A 130 13.12 4.71 -15.40
N ASP A 131 12.44 3.91 -16.23
CA ASP A 131 12.28 4.11 -17.67
C ASP A 131 11.37 5.32 -17.99
N SER A 132 10.57 5.76 -17.03
CA SER A 132 9.72 6.95 -17.19
C SER A 132 10.43 8.27 -16.91
N MET A 133 11.66 8.23 -16.39
CA MET A 133 12.46 9.40 -16.07
C MET A 133 13.79 9.37 -16.82
N SER A 134 14.27 10.54 -17.22
CA SER A 134 15.62 10.68 -17.74
C SER A 134 16.68 10.69 -16.64
N THR A 135 17.95 10.57 -17.03
CA THR A 135 19.08 10.71 -16.11
C THR A 135 19.16 12.12 -15.49
N THR A 136 18.84 13.15 -16.27
CA THR A 136 18.75 14.54 -15.79
C THR A 136 17.59 14.72 -14.83
N ALA A 137 16.43 14.14 -15.14
CA ALA A 137 15.26 14.08 -14.27
C ALA A 137 15.58 13.45 -12.90
N LEU A 138 16.23 12.28 -12.91
CA LEU A 138 16.66 11.60 -11.69
C LEU A 138 17.67 12.41 -10.88
N SER A 139 18.63 13.08 -11.54
CA SER A 139 19.57 13.95 -10.84
C SER A 139 18.87 15.11 -10.13
N SER A 140 17.90 15.74 -10.80
CA SER A 140 17.11 16.81 -10.20
C SER A 140 16.29 16.29 -9.02
N TYR A 141 15.66 15.12 -9.17
CA TYR A 141 14.94 14.43 -8.10
C TYR A 141 15.78 14.25 -6.84
N PHE A 142 17.01 13.72 -6.96
CA PHE A 142 17.87 13.56 -5.78
C PHE A 142 18.21 14.89 -5.12
N SER A 143 18.53 15.90 -5.92
CA SER A 143 18.91 17.20 -5.39
C SER A 143 17.77 17.93 -4.67
N ASN A 144 16.49 17.57 -4.89
CA ASN A 144 15.35 18.21 -4.24
C ASN A 144 14.70 17.36 -3.15
N PHE A 145 14.42 16.09 -3.40
CA PHE A 145 13.71 15.22 -2.45
C PHE A 145 14.64 14.39 -1.57
N CYS A 146 15.86 14.11 -2.04
CA CYS A 146 16.80 13.21 -1.36
C CYS A 146 18.08 13.92 -0.88
N LYS A 147 18.04 15.24 -0.63
CA LYS A 147 19.21 16.01 -0.13
C LYS A 147 19.89 15.34 1.08
N HIS A 148 19.10 14.70 1.94
CA HIS A 148 19.60 14.00 3.12
C HIS A 148 20.36 12.71 2.77
N LEU A 149 19.91 11.97 1.74
CA LEU A 149 20.53 10.74 1.27
C LEU A 149 21.80 11.00 0.43
N ASP A 150 21.85 12.10 -0.32
CA ASP A 150 23.05 12.47 -1.09
C ASP A 150 24.27 12.64 -0.16
N LEU A 151 24.08 13.20 1.04
CA LEU A 151 25.15 13.36 2.04
C LEU A 151 25.72 12.02 2.55
N GLU A 152 24.91 10.96 2.56
CA GLU A 152 25.33 9.64 3.06
C GLU A 152 25.95 8.76 1.95
N ILE A 153 25.50 8.92 0.71
CA ILE A 153 25.88 8.06 -0.43
C ILE A 153 27.15 8.57 -1.13
N GLU A 154 27.37 9.90 -1.18
CA GLU A 154 28.50 10.49 -1.91
C GLU A 154 29.93 10.01 -1.52
N PRO A 155 30.28 9.64 -0.27
CA PRO A 155 31.67 9.31 0.03
C PRO A 155 32.16 7.97 -0.54
N LYS A 156 31.29 7.15 -1.15
CA LYS A 156 31.65 5.74 -1.46
C LYS A 156 31.73 5.35 -2.94
N ALA A 157 31.08 6.05 -3.89
CA ALA A 157 31.19 5.70 -5.32
C ALA A 157 30.64 6.79 -6.27
N ASN A 158 31.29 6.95 -7.44
CA ASN A 158 30.79 7.73 -8.59
C ASN A 158 29.62 6.99 -9.29
N LEU A 159 28.53 6.75 -8.55
CA LEU A 159 27.34 6.07 -9.07
C LEU A 159 26.55 7.02 -9.97
N THR A 160 26.04 6.47 -11.08
CA THR A 160 25.07 7.17 -11.93
C THR A 160 23.75 7.42 -11.17
N SER A 161 22.98 8.44 -11.56
CA SER A 161 21.68 8.74 -10.92
C SER A 161 20.71 7.54 -10.96
N VAL A 162 20.79 6.71 -12.01
CA VAL A 162 19.99 5.48 -12.13
C VAL A 162 20.41 4.44 -11.10
N GLU A 163 21.71 4.27 -10.87
CA GLU A 163 22.21 3.36 -9.82
C GLU A 163 21.88 3.86 -8.42
N LYS A 164 21.99 5.16 -8.16
CA LYS A 164 21.52 5.79 -6.91
C LYS A 164 20.03 5.50 -6.68
N PHE A 165 19.20 5.63 -7.71
CA PHE A 165 17.78 5.29 -7.66
C PHE A 165 17.56 3.83 -7.29
N TYR A 166 18.26 2.90 -7.95
CA TYR A 166 18.13 1.48 -7.63
C TYR A 166 18.58 1.13 -6.21
N LEU A 167 19.59 1.82 -5.69
CA LEU A 167 20.04 1.64 -4.31
C LEU A 167 18.95 2.08 -3.32
N ILE A 168 18.43 3.30 -3.48
CA ILE A 168 17.40 3.88 -2.62
C ILE A 168 16.09 3.08 -2.72
N TYR A 169 15.72 2.69 -3.95
CA TYR A 169 14.55 1.85 -4.19
C TYR A 169 14.70 0.47 -3.51
N ARG A 170 15.89 -0.14 -3.59
CA ARG A 170 16.18 -1.41 -2.92
C ARG A 170 16.20 -1.28 -1.39
N GLU A 171 16.67 -0.16 -0.85
CA GLU A 171 16.76 0.03 0.60
C GLU A 171 15.37 0.26 1.22
N HIS A 172 14.61 1.21 0.68
CA HIS A 172 13.30 1.55 1.24
C HIS A 172 12.18 0.62 0.80
N TYR A 173 12.27 0.08 -0.41
CA TYR A 173 11.19 -0.68 -1.05
C TYR A 173 11.67 -2.03 -1.58
N GLY A 174 12.82 -2.51 -1.13
CA GLY A 174 13.38 -3.77 -1.60
C GLY A 174 12.55 -4.99 -1.25
N LEU A 175 13.01 -6.11 -1.80
CA LEU A 175 12.52 -7.44 -1.46
C LEU A 175 12.65 -7.76 0.04
N HIS A 176 13.53 -7.06 0.75
CA HIS A 176 13.80 -7.31 2.16
C HIS A 176 12.62 -6.90 3.09
N PRO A 177 12.18 -5.63 3.16
CA PRO A 177 10.98 -5.26 3.92
C PRO A 177 9.75 -6.10 3.53
N PHE A 178 9.58 -6.34 2.22
CA PHE A 178 8.48 -7.15 1.72
C PHE A 178 8.57 -8.61 2.21
N GLY A 179 9.75 -9.22 2.14
CA GLY A 179 9.98 -10.61 2.56
C GLY A 179 9.66 -10.85 4.02
N ILE A 180 9.93 -9.89 4.91
CA ILE A 180 9.57 -9.98 6.34
C ILE A 180 8.04 -10.03 6.50
N SER A 181 7.33 -9.07 5.89
CA SER A 181 5.88 -8.98 5.97
C SER A 181 5.18 -10.21 5.34
N TRP A 182 5.71 -10.72 4.23
CA TRP A 182 5.23 -11.92 3.56
C TRP A 182 5.46 -13.17 4.43
N SER A 183 6.66 -13.32 5.01
CA SER A 183 6.97 -14.45 5.91
C SER A 183 6.03 -14.48 7.11
N LEU A 184 5.72 -13.31 7.68
CA LEU A 184 4.74 -13.18 8.77
C LEU A 184 3.34 -13.63 8.31
N LEU A 185 2.88 -13.20 7.14
CA LEU A 185 1.59 -13.62 6.59
C LEU A 185 1.51 -15.15 6.39
N ILE A 186 2.55 -15.76 5.81
CA ILE A 186 2.60 -17.22 5.61
C ILE A 186 2.58 -17.95 6.94
N ALA A 187 3.34 -17.49 7.93
CA ALA A 187 3.34 -18.10 9.25
C ALA A 187 1.96 -18.03 9.92
N VAL A 188 1.30 -16.87 9.87
CA VAL A 188 -0.06 -16.71 10.40
C VAL A 188 -1.07 -17.61 9.69
N ILE A 189 -0.96 -17.78 8.36
CA ILE A 189 -1.84 -18.67 7.60
C ILE A 189 -1.59 -20.14 7.96
N ALA A 190 -0.32 -20.54 8.07
CA ALA A 190 0.04 -21.90 8.47
C ALA A 190 -0.47 -22.23 9.88
N ASP A 191 -0.28 -21.32 10.83
CA ASP A 191 -0.78 -21.44 12.21
C ASP A 191 -2.31 -21.49 12.24
N ALA A 192 -2.99 -20.62 11.48
CA ALA A 192 -4.44 -20.65 11.36
C ALA A 192 -4.94 -21.98 10.78
N GLY A 193 -4.21 -22.57 9.84
CA GLY A 193 -4.50 -23.90 9.29
C GLY A 193 -4.35 -25.01 10.33
N VAL A 194 -3.33 -24.94 11.19
CA VAL A 194 -3.15 -25.88 12.31
C VAL A 194 -4.28 -25.73 13.34
N VAL A 195 -4.60 -24.50 13.73
CA VAL A 195 -5.72 -24.20 14.64
C VAL A 195 -7.05 -24.71 14.08
N ALA A 196 -7.31 -24.48 12.79
CA ALA A 196 -8.48 -24.99 12.11
C ALA A 196 -8.53 -26.52 12.13
N GLY A 197 -7.40 -27.19 11.90
CA GLY A 197 -7.29 -28.64 12.03
C GLY A 197 -7.68 -29.13 13.43
N TYR A 198 -7.13 -28.51 14.48
CA TYR A 198 -7.49 -28.83 15.86
C TYR A 198 -8.99 -28.61 16.15
N MET A 199 -9.58 -27.52 15.65
CA MET A 199 -11.01 -27.23 15.80
C MET A 199 -11.92 -28.29 15.15
N VAL A 200 -11.48 -28.90 14.05
CA VAL A 200 -12.23 -29.99 13.38
C VAL A 200 -12.13 -31.30 14.18
N MET A 201 -10.97 -31.56 14.79
CA MET A 201 -10.67 -32.83 15.45
C MET A 201 -11.21 -32.95 16.87
N ASP A 202 -11.19 -31.86 17.65
CA ASP A 202 -11.56 -31.90 19.06
C ASP A 202 -12.94 -31.26 19.32
N LYS A 203 -13.89 -32.09 19.78
CA LYS A 203 -15.21 -31.62 20.24
C LYS A 203 -15.15 -30.93 21.61
N LYS A 204 -14.00 -30.93 22.30
CA LYS A 204 -13.83 -30.37 23.65
C LYS A 204 -13.12 -29.02 23.69
N ILE A 205 -12.68 -28.48 22.56
CA ILE A 205 -12.20 -27.10 22.53
C ILE A 205 -13.35 -26.19 22.96
N VAL A 206 -13.11 -25.35 23.98
CA VAL A 206 -14.09 -24.45 24.62
C VAL A 206 -14.67 -23.44 23.64
N VAL A 207 -14.00 -23.27 22.50
CA VAL A 207 -14.38 -22.38 21.41
C VAL A 207 -15.35 -23.10 20.45
N PRO A 208 -16.51 -22.51 20.10
CA PRO A 208 -17.37 -23.01 19.03
C PRO A 208 -16.57 -23.17 17.73
N SER A 209 -16.21 -24.42 17.41
CA SER A 209 -15.28 -24.74 16.32
C SER A 209 -15.80 -24.30 14.97
N ASP A 210 -17.12 -24.41 14.76
CA ASP A 210 -17.84 -23.94 13.59
C ASP A 210 -17.72 -22.42 13.36
N ILE A 211 -17.87 -21.61 14.40
CA ILE A 211 -17.80 -20.14 14.30
C ILE A 211 -16.36 -19.70 14.02
N GLY A 212 -15.38 -20.27 14.71
CA GLY A 212 -13.97 -19.97 14.51
C GLY A 212 -13.50 -20.31 13.09
N LEU A 213 -13.88 -21.49 12.59
CA LEU A 213 -13.59 -21.92 11.22
C LEU A 213 -14.23 -20.98 10.19
N CYS A 214 -15.48 -20.56 10.40
CA CYS A 214 -16.15 -19.60 9.53
C CYS A 214 -15.39 -18.25 9.49
N ALA A 215 -14.97 -17.71 10.63
CA ALA A 215 -14.23 -16.46 10.70
C ALA A 215 -12.88 -16.51 9.98
N LEU A 216 -12.09 -17.55 10.27
CA LEU A 216 -10.78 -17.77 9.64
C LEU A 216 -10.92 -17.98 8.14
N SER A 217 -11.95 -18.71 7.69
CA SER A 217 -12.21 -18.92 6.26
C SER A 217 -12.54 -17.62 5.53
N GLY A 218 -13.36 -16.75 6.14
CA GLY A 218 -13.66 -15.44 5.56
C GLY A 218 -12.41 -14.56 5.43
N ALA A 219 -11.60 -14.50 6.48
CA ALA A 219 -10.35 -13.72 6.49
C ALA A 219 -9.32 -14.24 5.48
N TYR A 220 -9.18 -15.56 5.37
CA TYR A 220 -8.33 -16.20 4.38
C TYR A 220 -8.78 -15.86 2.95
N LEU A 221 -10.07 -16.02 2.64
CA LEU A 221 -10.61 -15.73 1.31
C LEU A 221 -10.42 -14.26 0.92
N PHE A 222 -10.59 -13.34 1.87
CA PHE A 222 -10.29 -11.92 1.64
C PHE A 222 -8.80 -11.71 1.35
N ALA A 223 -7.91 -12.19 2.22
CA ALA A 223 -6.47 -11.95 2.09
C ALA A 223 -5.89 -12.52 0.79
N VAL A 224 -6.31 -13.72 0.40
CA VAL A 224 -5.90 -14.33 -0.87
C VAL A 224 -6.54 -13.63 -2.06
N GLY A 225 -7.85 -13.35 -1.98
CA GLY A 225 -8.59 -12.67 -3.06
C GLY A 225 -8.02 -11.28 -3.36
N ASP A 226 -7.87 -10.43 -2.34
CA ASP A 226 -7.30 -9.08 -2.51
C ASP A 226 -5.83 -9.16 -2.93
N GLY A 227 -5.06 -10.10 -2.38
CA GLY A 227 -3.67 -10.36 -2.81
C GLY A 227 -3.56 -10.66 -4.31
N VAL A 228 -4.42 -11.53 -4.85
CA VAL A 228 -4.47 -11.84 -6.29
C VAL A 228 -4.88 -10.60 -7.11
N PHE A 229 -5.89 -9.85 -6.68
CA PHE A 229 -6.32 -8.65 -7.39
C PHE A 229 -5.25 -7.56 -7.42
N ARG A 230 -4.58 -7.29 -6.30
CA ARG A 230 -3.51 -6.30 -6.20
C ARG A 230 -2.27 -6.73 -6.98
N MET A 231 -1.93 -8.01 -6.94
CA MET A 231 -0.87 -8.56 -7.77
C MET A 231 -1.16 -8.35 -9.26
N HIS A 232 -2.39 -8.65 -9.72
CA HIS A 232 -2.78 -8.43 -11.11
C HIS A 232 -2.71 -6.95 -11.51
N LYS A 233 -3.11 -6.05 -10.60
CA LYS A 233 -3.02 -4.59 -10.80
C LYS A 233 -1.60 -4.04 -10.60
N ARG A 234 -0.65 -4.85 -10.12
CA ARG A 234 0.70 -4.44 -9.73
C ARG A 234 0.73 -3.37 -8.62
N THR A 235 -0.26 -3.41 -7.73
CA THR A 235 -0.45 -2.46 -6.62
C THR A 235 -0.26 -3.08 -5.24
N LEU A 236 0.51 -4.17 -5.14
CA LEU A 236 0.73 -4.86 -3.88
C LEU A 236 1.77 -4.13 -3.03
N ASN A 237 1.35 -3.61 -1.88
CA ASN A 237 2.22 -2.90 -0.94
C ASN A 237 2.64 -3.80 0.24
N VAL A 238 3.77 -3.48 0.88
CA VAL A 238 4.25 -4.11 2.14
C VAL A 238 3.25 -3.87 3.29
N ALA A 239 2.53 -2.74 3.28
CA ALA A 239 1.50 -2.49 4.28
C ALA A 239 0.33 -3.49 4.17
N ASP A 240 -0.06 -3.84 2.94
CA ASP A 240 -1.19 -4.76 2.70
C ASP A 240 -0.94 -6.14 3.30
N THR A 241 0.27 -6.68 3.16
CA THR A 241 0.66 -7.98 3.73
C THR A 241 0.57 -7.99 5.26
N TYR A 242 0.98 -6.91 5.92
CA TYR A 242 0.79 -6.76 7.37
C TYR A 242 -0.69 -6.72 7.75
N TRP A 243 -1.52 -5.97 7.00
CA TRP A 243 -2.95 -5.89 7.25
C TRP A 243 -3.67 -7.23 7.02
N TYR A 244 -3.23 -8.03 6.05
CA TYR A 244 -3.76 -9.39 5.85
C TYR A 244 -3.42 -10.31 7.02
N ALA A 245 -2.17 -10.28 7.51
CA ALA A 245 -1.75 -11.07 8.66
C ALA A 245 -2.54 -10.68 9.91
N LEU A 246 -2.64 -9.37 10.17
CA LEU A 246 -3.42 -8.83 11.29
C LEU A 246 -4.90 -9.23 11.18
N ARG A 247 -5.50 -9.17 9.98
CA ARG A 247 -6.89 -9.56 9.76
C ARG A 247 -7.12 -11.02 10.17
N ILE A 248 -6.25 -11.94 9.78
CA ILE A 248 -6.40 -13.36 10.13
C ILE A 248 -6.30 -13.57 11.64
N ILE A 249 -5.36 -12.88 12.31
CA ILE A 249 -5.21 -12.92 13.78
C ILE A 249 -6.48 -12.42 14.48
N VAL A 250 -7.04 -11.30 14.02
CA VAL A 250 -8.20 -10.64 14.65
C VAL A 250 -9.53 -11.32 14.30
N ALA A 251 -9.60 -12.02 13.16
CA ALA A 251 -10.83 -12.66 12.70
C ALA A 251 -11.38 -13.66 13.71
N LEU A 252 -10.52 -14.47 14.33
CA LEU A 252 -10.94 -15.47 15.30
C LEU A 252 -11.65 -14.85 16.52
N PRO A 253 -11.02 -13.98 17.34
CA PRO A 253 -11.69 -13.41 18.52
C PRO A 253 -12.96 -12.62 18.15
N VAL A 254 -12.94 -11.87 17.03
CA VAL A 254 -14.12 -11.11 16.60
C VAL A 254 -15.26 -12.04 16.18
N GLY A 255 -14.98 -13.11 15.44
CA GLY A 255 -15.97 -14.10 15.05
C GLY A 255 -16.63 -14.76 16.25
N LEU A 256 -15.85 -15.07 17.30
CA LEU A 256 -16.35 -15.68 18.53
C LEU A 256 -17.28 -14.77 19.31
N VAL A 257 -16.98 -13.47 19.37
CA VAL A 257 -17.84 -12.47 20.03
C VAL A 257 -19.20 -12.37 19.33
N LEU A 258 -19.25 -12.54 18.01
CA LEU A 258 -20.52 -12.45 17.26
C LEU A 258 -21.46 -13.64 17.51
N GLY A 259 -20.92 -14.81 17.82
CA GLY A 259 -21.73 -16.00 18.16
C GLY A 259 -22.55 -16.59 17.00
N ASP A 260 -22.47 -16.03 15.79
CA ASP A 260 -23.18 -16.50 14.60
C ASP A 260 -22.20 -16.84 13.46
N ARG A 261 -22.39 -18.02 12.83
CA ARG A 261 -21.50 -18.53 11.77
C ARG A 261 -21.44 -17.59 10.55
N LYS A 262 -22.59 -17.05 10.14
CA LYS A 262 -22.68 -16.20 8.95
C LYS A 262 -22.08 -14.84 9.23
N ALA A 263 -22.34 -14.28 10.40
CA ALA A 263 -21.75 -13.03 10.85
C ALA A 263 -20.22 -13.16 11.00
N ALA A 264 -19.74 -14.26 11.60
CA ALA A 264 -18.31 -14.53 11.75
C ALA A 264 -17.60 -14.64 10.40
N PHE A 265 -18.17 -15.40 9.45
CA PHE A 265 -17.65 -15.47 8.09
C PHE A 265 -17.65 -14.12 7.39
N ALA A 266 -18.77 -13.38 7.46
CA ALA A 266 -18.90 -12.07 6.83
C ALA A 266 -17.91 -11.05 7.40
N VAL A 267 -17.69 -11.05 8.72
CA VAL A 267 -16.72 -10.14 9.35
C VAL A 267 -15.28 -10.51 9.00
N GLY A 268 -14.96 -11.80 8.88
CA GLY A 268 -13.67 -12.22 8.31
C GLY A 268 -13.49 -11.75 6.86
N LEU A 269 -14.57 -11.79 6.06
CA LEU A 269 -14.53 -11.45 4.64
C LEU A 269 -14.48 -9.93 4.36
N LEU A 270 -14.90 -9.08 5.29
CA LEU A 270 -14.99 -7.63 5.03
C LEU A 270 -13.63 -6.91 5.14
N PRO A 271 -13.42 -5.82 4.36
CA PRO A 271 -12.28 -4.93 4.57
C PRO A 271 -12.24 -4.39 6.01
N VAL A 272 -11.06 -4.27 6.62
CA VAL A 272 -10.92 -3.79 8.01
C VAL A 272 -11.36 -2.33 8.09
N GLU A 273 -11.11 -1.57 7.02
CA GLU A 273 -11.51 -0.18 6.86
C GLU A 273 -13.03 -0.05 6.87
N VAL A 274 -13.74 -0.95 6.18
CA VAL A 274 -15.21 -0.97 6.19
C VAL A 274 -15.73 -1.25 7.59
N PHE A 275 -15.06 -2.13 8.34
CA PHE A 275 -15.42 -2.46 9.71
C PHE A 275 -15.16 -1.30 10.69
N LEU A 276 -14.00 -0.65 10.61
CA LEU A 276 -13.68 0.54 11.40
C LEU A 276 -14.63 1.69 11.07
N ASN A 277 -14.92 1.90 9.79
CA ASN A 277 -15.87 2.91 9.34
C ASN A 277 -17.29 2.62 9.83
N LEU A 278 -17.71 1.35 9.83
CA LEU A 278 -19.00 0.94 10.41
C LEU A 278 -19.03 1.20 11.91
N PHE A 279 -17.95 0.91 12.64
CA PHE A 279 -17.85 1.20 14.06
C PHE A 279 -17.90 2.70 14.36
N ILE A 280 -17.14 3.50 13.62
CA ILE A 280 -17.16 4.97 13.74
C ILE A 280 -18.55 5.50 13.39
N TYR A 281 -19.20 4.96 12.36
CA TYR A 281 -20.57 5.32 11.98
C TYR A 281 -21.57 5.00 13.09
N LEU A 282 -21.51 3.79 13.66
CA LEU A 282 -22.37 3.38 14.77
C LEU A 282 -22.11 4.23 16.01
N ALA A 283 -20.84 4.48 16.35
CA ALA A 283 -20.46 5.33 17.47
C ALA A 283 -20.98 6.77 17.29
N ASN A 284 -20.81 7.35 16.10
CA ASN A 284 -21.32 8.70 15.80
C ASN A 284 -22.84 8.76 15.83
N ARG A 285 -23.53 7.71 15.36
CA ARG A 285 -24.99 7.59 15.45
C ARG A 285 -25.45 7.52 16.90
N LEU A 286 -24.75 6.77 17.76
CA LEU A 286 -25.04 6.68 19.20
C LEU A 286 -24.78 8.01 19.93
N ILE A 287 -23.74 8.74 19.53
CA ILE A 287 -23.37 10.04 20.13
C ILE A 287 -24.22 11.20 19.56
N GLY A 288 -24.97 10.98 18.48
CA GLY A 288 -25.78 12.01 17.82
C GLY A 288 -24.96 13.06 17.06
N ARG A 289 -23.69 12.77 16.74
CA ARG A 289 -22.87 13.66 15.90
C ARG A 289 -23.36 13.57 14.46
N LYS A 290 -23.86 14.70 13.93
CA LYS A 290 -24.12 14.84 12.49
C LYS A 290 -22.78 14.80 11.75
N ALA A 291 -22.74 14.09 10.62
CA ALA A 291 -21.56 14.02 9.77
C ALA A 291 -21.07 15.43 9.45
N GLU A 292 -19.81 15.69 9.76
CA GLU A 292 -19.15 16.95 9.42
C GLU A 292 -19.14 17.09 7.89
N LYS A 293 -19.44 18.29 7.38
CA LYS A 293 -19.38 18.53 5.93
C LYS A 293 -17.96 18.21 5.45
N GLU A 294 -17.84 17.44 4.37
CA GLU A 294 -16.54 17.13 3.74
C GLU A 294 -15.74 18.43 3.56
N LYS A 295 -14.46 18.39 3.93
CA LYS A 295 -13.57 19.56 3.82
C LYS A 295 -13.50 19.99 2.35
N PRO A 296 -13.45 21.30 2.04
CA PRO A 296 -13.35 21.80 0.67
C PRO A 296 -12.08 21.34 -0.06
N ASP A 297 -11.09 20.87 0.70
CA ASP A 297 -9.79 20.37 0.25
C ASP A 297 -9.74 18.83 0.24
N ALA A 298 -10.89 18.20 -0.03
CA ALA A 298 -10.93 16.77 -0.28
C ALA A 298 -10.29 16.45 -1.64
N ILE A 299 -9.42 15.44 -1.68
CA ILE A 299 -8.76 14.93 -2.90
C ILE A 299 -9.75 14.61 -4.03
N LYS A 300 -10.99 14.27 -3.68
CA LYS A 300 -12.09 14.03 -4.64
C LYS A 300 -12.45 15.25 -5.49
N ASN A 301 -12.09 16.45 -5.08
CA ASN A 301 -12.33 17.69 -5.84
C ASN A 301 -11.31 17.88 -6.97
N LEU A 302 -10.25 17.08 -7.01
CA LEU A 302 -9.25 17.14 -8.08
C LEU A 302 -9.79 16.46 -9.34
N SER A 303 -9.76 17.16 -10.48
CA SER A 303 -10.26 16.62 -11.76
C SER A 303 -9.58 15.28 -12.14
N GLY A 304 -10.41 14.31 -12.52
CA GLY A 304 -9.96 12.98 -12.91
C GLY A 304 -9.64 12.04 -11.74
N VAL A 305 -9.80 12.50 -10.49
CA VAL A 305 -9.72 11.63 -9.32
C VAL A 305 -11.08 10.99 -9.07
N THR A 306 -11.13 9.68 -9.30
CA THR A 306 -12.32 8.88 -9.00
C THR A 306 -12.37 8.56 -7.50
N THR A 307 -13.55 8.21 -6.97
CA THR A 307 -13.69 7.81 -5.56
C THR A 307 -12.74 6.67 -5.15
N PRO A 308 -12.55 5.60 -5.95
CA PRO A 308 -11.57 4.57 -5.63
C PRO A 308 -10.14 5.10 -5.54
N LEU A 309 -9.76 6.03 -6.42
CA LEU A 309 -8.43 6.62 -6.44
C LEU A 309 -8.18 7.50 -5.20
N ALA A 310 -9.19 8.28 -4.80
CA ALA A 310 -9.14 9.06 -3.57
C ALA A 310 -8.97 8.14 -2.35
N ILE A 311 -9.70 7.03 -2.27
CA ILE A 311 -9.56 6.05 -1.18
C ILE A 311 -8.15 5.45 -1.15
N THR A 312 -7.57 5.11 -2.32
CA THR A 312 -6.19 4.60 -2.39
C THR A 312 -5.16 5.62 -1.92
N LEU A 313 -5.34 6.90 -2.26
CA LEU A 313 -4.47 7.98 -1.80
C LEU A 313 -4.63 8.22 -0.29
N GLU A 314 -5.87 8.24 0.21
CA GLU A 314 -6.20 8.37 1.63
C GLU A 314 -5.62 7.21 2.47
N SER A 315 -5.66 5.98 1.95
CA SER A 315 -5.07 4.81 2.65
C SER A 315 -3.56 4.90 2.81
N GLU A 316 -2.87 5.65 1.94
CA GLU A 316 -1.42 5.92 2.04
C GLU A 316 -1.10 7.21 2.80
N GLY A 317 -2.12 7.82 3.42
CA GLY A 317 -1.99 9.02 4.26
C GLY A 317 -2.06 10.34 3.49
N VAL A 318 -2.39 10.31 2.20
CA VAL A 318 -2.63 11.52 1.41
C VAL A 318 -4.09 11.91 1.59
N ASN A 319 -4.36 12.90 2.42
CA ASN A 319 -5.73 13.29 2.81
C ASN A 319 -6.20 14.61 2.17
N SER A 320 -5.28 15.40 1.61
CA SER A 320 -5.56 16.72 1.05
C SER A 320 -4.86 16.96 -0.29
N ILE A 321 -5.35 17.95 -1.05
CA ILE A 321 -4.76 18.27 -2.35
C ILE A 321 -3.39 18.91 -2.16
N GLU A 322 -3.19 19.75 -1.15
CA GLU A 322 -1.87 20.35 -0.87
C GLU A 322 -0.87 19.30 -0.36
N GLN A 323 -1.32 18.29 0.39
CA GLN A 323 -0.45 17.17 0.74
C GLN A 323 0.05 16.46 -0.53
N LEU A 324 -0.84 16.19 -1.49
CA LEU A 324 -0.46 15.57 -2.76
C LEU A 324 0.48 16.45 -3.60
N ALA A 325 0.36 17.78 -3.51
CA ALA A 325 1.21 18.72 -4.24
C ALA A 325 2.66 18.75 -3.72
N VAL A 326 2.85 18.56 -2.41
CA VAL A 326 4.18 18.62 -1.75
C VAL A 326 4.83 17.24 -1.63
N MET A 327 4.07 16.15 -1.76
CA MET A 327 4.60 14.80 -1.63
C MET A 327 5.51 14.39 -2.79
N ASP A 328 6.49 13.57 -2.46
CA ASP A 328 7.37 12.93 -3.42
C ASP A 328 6.57 11.97 -4.33
N PRO A 329 6.52 12.23 -5.66
CA PRO A 329 5.73 11.42 -6.59
C PRO A 329 6.24 9.99 -6.73
N ILE A 330 7.54 9.73 -6.53
CA ILE A 330 8.11 8.37 -6.55
C ILE A 330 7.60 7.60 -5.34
N ILE A 331 7.67 8.20 -4.15
CA ILE A 331 7.17 7.58 -2.92
C ILE A 331 5.68 7.31 -3.01
N VAL A 332 4.89 8.29 -3.47
CA VAL A 332 3.43 8.13 -3.65
C VAL A 332 3.14 7.00 -4.64
N ALA A 333 3.84 6.94 -5.77
CA ALA A 333 3.65 5.88 -6.75
C ALA A 333 4.01 4.51 -6.17
N ILE A 334 5.12 4.38 -5.44
CA ILE A 334 5.51 3.09 -4.87
C ILE A 334 4.50 2.63 -3.81
N ARG A 335 4.10 3.52 -2.91
CA ARG A 335 3.14 3.23 -1.83
C ARG A 335 1.76 2.85 -2.34
N THR A 336 1.22 3.64 -3.26
CA THR A 336 -0.13 3.42 -3.81
C THR A 336 -0.19 2.33 -4.88
N GLY A 337 0.95 1.99 -5.50
CA GLY A 337 1.01 1.14 -6.67
C GLY A 337 0.49 1.77 -7.98
N LEU A 338 0.04 3.02 -7.96
CA LEU A 338 -0.55 3.69 -9.12
C LEU A 338 0.49 3.96 -10.21
N PRO A 339 0.19 3.80 -11.52
CA PRO A 339 1.16 4.09 -12.59
C PRO A 339 1.87 5.42 -12.39
N PHE A 340 3.20 5.44 -12.48
CA PHE A 340 3.98 6.62 -12.07
C PHE A 340 3.60 7.88 -12.86
N ARG A 341 3.32 7.72 -14.16
CA ARG A 341 2.80 8.79 -15.03
C ARG A 341 1.47 9.36 -14.54
N LEU A 342 0.59 8.54 -13.96
CA LEU A 342 -0.66 9.01 -13.38
C LEU A 342 -0.37 9.85 -12.13
N VAL A 343 0.50 9.37 -11.24
CA VAL A 343 0.88 10.09 -10.02
C VAL A 343 1.49 11.46 -10.34
N ILE A 344 2.42 11.54 -11.29
CA ILE A 344 2.99 12.82 -11.74
C ILE A 344 1.89 13.77 -12.21
N ARG A 345 0.94 13.29 -13.01
CA ARG A 345 -0.18 14.12 -13.48
C ARG A 345 -1.04 14.60 -12.32
N LEU A 346 -1.31 13.75 -11.33
CA LEU A 346 -2.08 14.13 -10.15
C LEU A 346 -1.34 15.19 -9.31
N CYS A 347 -0.06 15.01 -9.04
CA CYS A 347 0.78 16.01 -8.36
C CYS A 347 0.82 17.32 -9.15
N SER A 348 0.94 17.27 -10.49
CA SER A 348 0.92 18.44 -11.37
C SER A 348 -0.41 19.20 -11.30
N LYS A 349 -1.55 18.47 -11.27
CA LYS A 349 -2.88 19.07 -11.11
C LYS A 349 -3.06 19.65 -9.70
N ALA A 350 -2.57 18.94 -8.68
CA ALA A 350 -2.62 19.36 -7.29
C ALA A 350 -1.84 20.67 -7.08
N LEU A 351 -0.69 20.81 -7.74
CA LEU A 351 0.11 22.03 -7.76
C LEU A 351 -0.68 23.21 -8.35
N VAL A 352 -1.30 23.04 -9.52
CA VAL A 352 -2.17 24.08 -10.11
C VAL A 352 -3.32 24.43 -9.16
N TRP A 353 -3.92 23.43 -8.52
CA TRP A 353 -5.02 23.62 -7.58
C TRP A 353 -4.60 24.43 -6.34
N GLN A 354 -3.39 24.24 -5.82
CA GLN A 354 -2.87 24.98 -4.67
C GLN A 354 -2.91 26.51 -4.90
N TYR A 355 -2.62 26.95 -6.13
CA TYR A 355 -2.63 28.36 -6.49
C TYR A 355 -3.99 28.90 -6.94
N ILE A 356 -4.80 28.05 -7.59
CA ILE A 356 -5.97 28.50 -8.36
C ILE A 356 -7.30 28.06 -7.72
N ARG A 357 -7.27 27.03 -6.88
CA ARG A 357 -8.38 26.50 -6.08
C ARG A 357 -9.66 26.27 -6.90
N ASP A 358 -10.75 26.90 -6.50
CA ASP A 358 -12.09 26.71 -7.07
C ASP A 358 -12.17 27.06 -8.57
N SER A 359 -11.21 27.82 -9.10
CA SER A 359 -11.18 28.21 -10.52
C SER A 359 -10.50 27.17 -11.42
N THR A 360 -10.00 26.05 -10.88
CA THR A 360 -9.39 24.96 -11.66
C THR A 360 -10.34 24.37 -12.70
N SER A 361 -11.62 24.21 -12.38
CA SER A 361 -12.65 23.76 -13.33
C SER A 361 -12.77 24.67 -14.57
N LYS A 362 -12.56 25.98 -14.40
CA LYS A 362 -12.59 26.95 -15.50
C LYS A 362 -11.36 26.83 -16.41
N LEU A 363 -10.21 26.49 -15.86
CA LEU A 363 -8.98 26.23 -16.62
C LEU A 363 -9.03 24.91 -17.36
N GLU A 364 -9.66 23.90 -16.76
CA GLU A 364 -9.84 22.60 -17.40
C GLU A 364 -10.59 22.71 -18.72
N SER A 365 -11.61 23.55 -18.80
CA SER A 365 -12.34 23.79 -20.05
C SER A 365 -11.54 24.50 -21.16
N ILE A 366 -10.33 25.00 -20.86
CA ILE A 366 -9.39 25.58 -21.83
C ILE A 366 -8.22 24.60 -22.10
N GLY A 367 -8.24 23.41 -21.49
CA GLY A 367 -7.16 22.43 -21.61
C GLY A 367 -5.94 22.73 -20.72
N LEU A 368 -6.03 23.72 -19.81
CA LEU A 368 -4.96 24.07 -18.86
C LEU A 368 -5.12 23.29 -17.56
N VAL A 369 -5.11 21.95 -17.67
CA VAL A 369 -5.47 21.06 -16.57
C VAL A 369 -4.29 20.83 -15.62
N ASP A 370 -3.07 20.77 -16.15
CA ASP A 370 -1.86 20.45 -15.41
C ASP A 370 -0.85 21.60 -15.44
N ALA A 371 0.11 21.54 -14.51
CA ALA A 371 1.14 22.55 -14.42
C ALA A 371 2.04 22.60 -15.67
N LYS A 372 2.10 21.54 -16.49
CA LYS A 372 2.78 21.54 -17.81
C LYS A 372 2.14 22.49 -18.79
N SER A 373 0.83 22.38 -18.90
CA SER A 373 0.05 23.19 -19.82
C SER A 373 0.10 24.65 -19.36
N VAL A 374 0.07 24.91 -18.06
CA VAL A 374 0.20 26.25 -17.47
C VAL A 374 1.62 26.82 -17.66
N ALA A 375 2.66 26.02 -17.48
CA ALA A 375 4.07 26.43 -17.59
C ALA A 375 4.50 26.84 -19.00
N LYS A 376 3.88 26.25 -20.03
CA LYS A 376 4.16 26.58 -21.44
C LYS A 376 3.66 27.98 -21.81
N LEU A 377 2.54 28.42 -21.25
CA LEU A 377 1.90 29.70 -21.61
C LEU A 377 2.80 30.93 -21.40
N PRO A 378 3.47 31.14 -20.24
CA PRO A 378 4.38 32.27 -20.08
C PRO A 378 5.56 32.25 -21.05
N ARG A 379 6.09 31.06 -21.39
CA ARG A 379 7.23 30.94 -22.33
C ARG A 379 6.81 31.35 -23.73
N ASP A 380 5.68 30.83 -24.19
CA ASP A 380 5.13 31.15 -25.52
C ASP A 380 4.84 32.67 -25.61
N TYR A 381 4.25 33.25 -24.56
CA TYR A 381 3.98 34.69 -24.48
C TYR A 381 5.25 35.55 -24.51
N GLU A 382 6.28 35.19 -23.73
CA GLU A 382 7.57 35.91 -23.68
C GLU A 382 8.31 35.86 -25.04
N THR A 383 8.22 34.73 -25.75
CA THR A 383 8.82 34.60 -27.09
C THR A 383 8.11 35.40 -28.17
N ASP A 384 6.79 35.63 -28.03
CA ASP A 384 5.99 36.35 -29.02
C ASP A 384 6.00 37.88 -28.84
N THR A 385 6.42 38.40 -27.68
CA THR A 385 6.52 39.84 -27.47
C THR A 385 7.54 40.50 -28.42
N PRO A 386 7.12 41.41 -29.33
CA PRO A 386 7.91 41.90 -30.47
C PRO A 386 9.12 42.79 -30.14
N GLY A 387 9.50 42.91 -28.86
CA GLY A 387 10.65 43.68 -28.40
C GLY A 387 11.94 42.88 -28.19
N ALA A 388 11.91 41.55 -28.23
CA ALA A 388 13.06 40.71 -27.82
C ALA A 388 13.90 40.13 -28.96
N VAL A 389 13.46 40.19 -30.23
CA VAL A 389 14.22 39.66 -31.38
C VAL A 389 14.24 40.67 -32.52
N ALA A 390 15.06 41.71 -32.36
CA ALA A 390 15.49 42.57 -33.45
C ALA A 390 16.54 41.81 -34.29
N GLY A 391 16.10 40.85 -35.09
CA GLY A 391 17.01 40.07 -35.93
C GLY A 391 16.34 38.88 -36.60
N GLU A 392 16.08 39.05 -37.90
CA GLU A 392 16.11 37.99 -38.91
C GLU A 392 14.87 37.08 -39.11
N LYS A 393 14.00 37.57 -40.01
CA LYS A 393 13.34 36.85 -41.12
C LYS A 393 13.21 35.32 -41.01
N ALA A 394 12.01 34.84 -40.74
CA ALA A 394 11.34 33.82 -41.57
C ALA A 394 9.87 33.72 -41.19
N ALA A 395 9.01 34.17 -42.11
CA ALA A 395 7.58 33.97 -42.06
C ALA A 395 7.26 32.49 -42.34
N GLN A 396 6.86 31.76 -41.30
CA GLN A 396 5.87 30.68 -41.44
C GLN A 396 4.84 30.84 -40.33
N SER A 397 3.63 31.20 -40.77
CA SER A 397 2.46 31.51 -39.98
C SER A 397 1.98 30.29 -39.18
N LYS A 398 2.50 30.13 -37.96
CA LYS A 398 1.74 29.49 -36.88
C LYS A 398 0.67 30.49 -36.40
N PRO A 399 -0.56 30.05 -36.07
CA PRO A 399 -1.63 30.96 -35.67
C PRO A 399 -1.24 31.69 -34.37
N LYS A 400 -0.79 32.94 -34.53
CA LYS A 400 -0.29 33.82 -33.48
C LYS A 400 -1.37 34.35 -32.53
N MET A 401 -2.58 33.80 -32.60
CA MET A 401 -3.80 34.42 -32.05
C MET A 401 -4.45 33.61 -30.93
N GLU A 402 -3.86 32.48 -30.53
CA GLU A 402 -4.49 31.57 -29.56
C GLU A 402 -3.96 31.77 -28.13
N ALA A 403 -2.66 32.02 -27.93
CA ALA A 403 -2.06 32.15 -26.59
C ALA A 403 -2.55 33.38 -25.82
N ASP A 404 -2.57 34.56 -26.45
CA ASP A 404 -3.09 35.80 -25.84
C ASP A 404 -4.60 35.69 -25.55
N ALA A 405 -5.35 35.05 -26.46
CA ALA A 405 -6.77 34.81 -26.26
C ALA A 405 -7.01 33.82 -25.11
N VAL A 406 -6.20 32.77 -24.99
CA VAL A 406 -6.24 31.79 -23.89
C VAL A 406 -5.85 32.44 -22.57
N LEU A 407 -4.81 33.27 -22.54
CA LEU A 407 -4.36 34.00 -21.35
C LEU A 407 -5.38 35.06 -20.92
N ALA A 408 -5.93 35.83 -21.86
CA ALA A 408 -7.00 36.78 -21.58
C ALA A 408 -8.27 36.07 -21.11
N THR A 409 -8.62 34.93 -21.72
CA THR A 409 -9.77 34.12 -21.30
C THR A 409 -9.54 33.51 -19.93
N ALA A 410 -8.33 33.02 -19.63
CA ALA A 410 -7.95 32.52 -18.32
C ALA A 410 -8.00 33.64 -17.27
N ALA A 411 -7.42 34.81 -17.56
CA ALA A 411 -7.44 35.96 -16.66
C ALA A 411 -8.85 36.45 -16.35
N LEU A 412 -9.71 36.57 -17.37
CA LEU A 412 -11.12 36.95 -17.19
C LEU A 412 -11.90 35.92 -16.37
N ARG A 413 -11.57 34.63 -16.49
CA ARG A 413 -12.22 33.55 -15.75
C ARG A 413 -11.73 33.42 -14.31
N LEU A 414 -10.43 33.64 -14.08
CA LEU A 414 -9.78 33.55 -12.79
C LEU A 414 -10.10 34.77 -11.91
N PHE A 415 -10.16 35.95 -12.51
CA PHE A 415 -10.32 37.21 -11.80
C PHE A 415 -11.48 38.04 -12.37
N PRO A 416 -12.74 37.56 -12.25
CA PRO A 416 -13.90 38.24 -12.84
C PRO A 416 -14.16 39.63 -12.22
N ASP A 417 -13.72 39.86 -10.99
CA ASP A 417 -13.98 41.09 -10.23
C ASP A 417 -12.98 42.22 -10.55
N ILE A 418 -11.87 41.91 -11.22
CA ILE A 418 -10.86 42.90 -11.57
C ILE A 418 -11.31 43.62 -12.85
N LYS A 419 -11.71 44.89 -12.70
CA LYS A 419 -12.12 45.75 -13.83
C LYS A 419 -10.98 46.09 -14.80
N ASP A 420 -9.74 46.07 -14.29
CA ASP A 420 -8.54 46.30 -15.06
C ASP A 420 -8.04 44.99 -15.71
N LYS A 421 -8.23 44.88 -17.01
CA LYS A 421 -7.81 43.70 -17.79
C LYS A 421 -6.30 43.48 -17.71
N ASP A 422 -5.52 44.54 -17.64
CA ASP A 422 -4.05 44.46 -17.64
C ASP A 422 -3.55 43.99 -16.26
N GLY A 423 -4.17 44.48 -15.18
CA GLY A 423 -3.93 43.99 -13.82
C GLY A 423 -4.28 42.52 -13.62
N ALA A 424 -5.44 42.08 -14.15
CA ALA A 424 -5.86 40.68 -14.10
C ALA A 424 -4.90 39.77 -14.86
N LEU A 425 -4.45 40.20 -16.04
CA LEU A 425 -3.48 39.48 -16.86
C LEU A 425 -2.12 39.37 -16.14
N LYS A 426 -1.61 40.46 -15.55
CA LYS A 426 -0.35 40.48 -14.82
C LYS A 426 -0.37 39.54 -13.60
N ASN A 427 -1.47 39.54 -12.85
CA ASN A 427 -1.64 38.63 -11.71
C ASN A 427 -1.73 37.16 -12.17
N THR A 428 -2.45 36.90 -13.25
CA THR A 428 -2.54 35.55 -13.85
C THR A 428 -1.17 35.06 -14.30
N LEU A 429 -0.41 35.89 -15.03
CA LEU A 429 0.95 35.57 -15.45
C LEU A 429 1.89 35.37 -14.26
N HIS A 430 1.73 36.14 -13.17
CA HIS A 430 2.52 35.93 -11.96
C HIS A 430 2.22 34.58 -11.31
N VAL A 431 0.94 34.23 -11.16
CA VAL A 431 0.54 32.91 -10.64
C VAL A 431 1.03 31.79 -11.55
N PHE A 432 0.91 31.93 -12.87
CA PHE A 432 1.41 30.93 -13.81
C PHE A 432 2.93 30.82 -13.79
N ARG A 433 3.66 31.91 -13.52
CA ARG A 433 5.10 31.87 -13.27
C ARG A 433 5.43 31.15 -11.97
N LEU A 434 4.70 31.39 -10.88
CA LEU A 434 4.90 30.65 -9.63
C LEU A 434 4.65 29.15 -9.81
N VAL A 435 3.52 28.80 -10.44
CA VAL A 435 3.21 27.41 -10.81
C VAL A 435 4.32 26.86 -11.70
N ARG A 436 4.76 27.60 -12.72
CA ARG A 436 5.86 27.20 -13.60
C ARG A 436 7.16 27.00 -12.84
N ASP A 437 7.52 27.89 -11.93
CA ASP A 437 8.81 27.82 -11.25
C ASP A 437 8.83 26.63 -10.27
N GLU A 438 7.73 26.39 -9.55
CA GLU A 438 7.56 25.15 -8.77
C GLU A 438 7.44 23.91 -9.66
N TYR A 439 6.79 24.05 -10.82
CA TYR A 439 6.65 22.97 -11.76
C TYR A 439 7.92 22.65 -12.51
N ASP A 440 8.80 23.61 -12.79
CA ASP A 440 10.12 23.43 -13.37
C ASP A 440 11.03 22.80 -12.30
N VAL A 441 10.87 23.18 -11.02
CA VAL A 441 11.38 22.42 -9.86
C VAL A 441 10.71 21.05 -9.72
N PHE A 442 9.65 20.74 -10.46
CA PHE A 442 9.02 19.42 -10.52
C PHE A 442 9.22 18.71 -11.88
N LEU A 443 9.68 19.40 -12.94
CA LEU A 443 9.78 18.90 -14.33
C LEU A 443 11.17 18.87 -14.91
N ALA A 444 12.09 19.69 -14.40
CA ALA A 444 13.51 19.35 -14.43
C ALA A 444 13.75 17.92 -13.88
N HIS A 445 12.72 17.30 -13.29
CA HIS A 445 12.61 16.01 -12.63
C HIS A 445 11.87 14.93 -13.42
N VAL A 446 11.29 15.19 -14.62
CA VAL A 446 10.51 14.16 -15.34
C VAL A 446 10.64 14.24 -16.88
N ASP A 447 10.65 15.42 -17.50
CA ASP A 447 10.15 15.56 -18.88
C ASP A 447 11.18 15.46 -20.02
N SER A 448 12.42 15.00 -19.82
CA SER A 448 13.40 15.01 -20.92
C SER A 448 13.27 13.90 -21.98
N TYR A 449 12.13 13.21 -22.10
CA TYR A 449 11.96 12.08 -23.03
C TYR A 449 10.69 12.10 -23.90
N ALA A 450 9.79 13.07 -23.76
CA ALA A 450 8.54 13.05 -24.54
C ALA A 450 8.68 13.62 -25.96
N ASP A 451 9.69 14.46 -26.22
CA ASP A 451 9.84 15.16 -27.50
C ASP A 451 11.00 14.63 -28.38
N GLU A 452 11.82 13.70 -27.86
CA GLU A 452 12.77 12.96 -28.68
C GLU A 452 12.11 11.64 -29.12
N ALA A 453 11.58 11.63 -30.35
CA ALA A 453 11.21 10.39 -31.02
C ALA A 453 12.36 9.39 -30.88
N PRO A 454 12.09 8.08 -30.65
CA PRO A 454 13.14 7.09 -30.53
C PRO A 454 14.03 7.21 -31.76
N VAL A 455 15.24 7.73 -31.58
CA VAL A 455 16.28 7.64 -32.58
C VAL A 455 16.39 6.15 -32.83
N GLU A 456 16.03 5.71 -34.04
CA GLU A 456 16.15 4.32 -34.49
C GLU A 456 17.62 3.88 -34.33
N GLY A 457 17.94 3.44 -33.12
CA GLY A 457 19.24 2.97 -32.73
C GLY A 457 19.40 1.58 -33.31
N LYS A 458 20.12 1.54 -34.44
CA LYS A 458 20.84 0.37 -34.98
C LYS A 458 20.95 -0.76 -33.95
N ALA A 459 20.27 -1.86 -34.23
CA ALA A 459 20.53 -3.13 -33.59
C ALA A 459 22.04 -3.38 -33.62
N ALA A 460 22.67 -3.33 -32.45
CA ALA A 460 24.04 -3.77 -32.29
C ALA A 460 24.04 -5.28 -32.52
N ASP A 461 24.53 -5.70 -33.68
CA ASP A 461 25.00 -7.05 -33.94
C ASP A 461 26.05 -7.42 -32.89
N SER A 462 25.61 -8.06 -31.81
CA SER A 462 26.46 -8.72 -30.83
C SER A 462 26.24 -10.23 -30.87
N THR A 463 26.40 -10.84 -32.04
CA THR A 463 26.80 -12.25 -32.15
C THR A 463 28.31 -12.36 -31.95
N GLY A 464 28.74 -12.27 -30.69
CA GLY A 464 30.09 -12.60 -30.25
C GLY A 464 30.17 -14.08 -29.89
N ALA A 465 31.06 -14.80 -30.57
CA ALA A 465 31.29 -16.23 -30.49
C ALA A 465 31.58 -16.73 -29.07
N VAL A 466 30.87 -17.78 -28.65
CA VAL A 466 31.27 -18.66 -27.55
C VAL A 466 32.28 -19.66 -28.13
N GLN A 467 33.57 -19.43 -27.88
CA GLN A 467 34.61 -20.45 -28.06
C GLN A 467 34.61 -21.37 -26.83
N SER A 468 34.50 -22.66 -27.12
CA SER A 468 34.68 -23.78 -26.21
C SER A 468 36.12 -23.86 -25.71
N GLY A 469 36.29 -23.93 -24.38
CA GLY A 469 37.48 -24.38 -23.67
C GLY A 469 37.06 -25.22 -22.49
#